data_AF-A0A387FUH3-F1
#
_entry.id   AF-A0A387FUH3-F1
#
_cell.length_a   1.000
_cell.length_b   1.000
_cell.length_c   1.000
_cell.angle_alpha   90.00
_cell.angle_beta   90.00
_cell.angle_gamma   90.00
#
_symmetry.space_group_name_H-M   'P 1'
#
loop_
_entity.id
_entity.type
_entity.pdbx_description
1 polymer ?
#
loop_
_entity_poly.entity_id
_entity_poly.type
_entity_poly.pdbx_seq_one_letter_code
_entity_poly.pdbx_strand_id
1 'polypeptide(L)'
;MAGHNIPHFQNDGGHRVIEIGVKEFMCTGASVPYDHPHIFIDMGDENEKVCSYCSTLYRYNPSLKADETNPAGCVFHFKAA
;
A
#
# COMPACT_ATOMS: atom_id res chain seq x y z
N MET A 1 -23.68 -5.29 6.11
CA MET A 1 -22.65 -5.84 5.22
C MET A 1 -21.39 -5.03 5.50
N ALA A 2 -20.44 -5.59 6.26
CA ALA A 2 -19.30 -4.85 6.77
C ALA A 2 -18.36 -4.49 5.61
N GLY A 3 -18.46 -3.24 5.13
CA GLY A 3 -17.54 -2.67 4.16
C GLY A 3 -16.17 -2.48 4.80
N HIS A 4 -15.39 -3.54 4.89
CA HIS A 4 -13.96 -3.43 5.19
C HIS A 4 -13.32 -2.79 3.96
N ASN A 5 -13.23 -1.46 3.96
CA ASN A 5 -12.47 -0.73 2.95
C ASN A 5 -10.99 -1.01 3.20
N ILE A 6 -10.46 -2.02 2.52
CA ILE A 6 -9.03 -2.34 2.55
C ILE A 6 -8.31 -1.14 1.92
N PRO A 7 -7.35 -0.51 2.60
CA PRO A 7 -6.62 0.63 2.06
C PRO A 7 -5.82 0.19 0.84
N HIS A 8 -5.79 1.05 -0.17
CA HIS A 8 -5.00 0.84 -1.37
C HIS A 8 -3.79 1.78 -1.33
N PHE A 9 -2.62 1.27 -1.70
CA PHE A 9 -1.39 2.05 -1.73
C PHE A 9 -0.74 1.98 -3.12
N GLN A 10 -0.20 3.12 -3.53
CA GLN A 10 0.53 3.33 -4.78
C GLN A 10 1.93 3.84 -4.50
N ASN A 11 2.86 3.57 -5.41
CA ASN A 11 4.25 4.00 -5.35
C ASN A 11 4.65 4.73 -6.64
N ASP A 12 4.12 5.93 -6.83
CA ASP A 12 4.49 6.79 -7.97
C ASP A 12 5.88 7.39 -7.84
N GLY A 13 6.35 7.58 -6.60
CA GLY A 13 7.68 8.16 -6.34
C GLY A 13 8.85 7.20 -6.55
N GLY A 14 8.60 5.94 -6.92
CA GLY A 14 9.65 4.92 -7.09
C GLY A 14 10.40 4.63 -5.79
N HIS A 15 9.71 4.75 -4.65
CA HIS A 15 10.29 4.54 -3.33
C HIS A 15 10.61 3.06 -3.12
N ARG A 16 11.78 2.79 -2.55
CA ARG A 16 12.18 1.40 -2.23
C ARG A 16 11.41 0.85 -1.03
N VAL A 17 11.04 1.73 -0.11
CA VAL A 17 10.39 1.41 1.16
C VAL A 17 9.24 2.38 1.37
N ILE A 18 8.07 1.85 1.75
CA ILE A 18 6.90 2.61 2.17
C ILE A 18 6.44 2.06 3.51
N GLU A 19 6.42 2.92 4.53
CA GLU A 19 5.85 2.58 5.82
C GLU A 19 4.34 2.87 5.82
N ILE A 20 3.57 1.95 6.38
CA ILE A 20 2.10 2.00 6.43
C ILE A 20 1.59 1.66 7.84
N GLY A 21 0.45 2.26 8.22
CA GLY A 21 -0.21 2.01 9.51
C GLY A 21 -1.10 0.77 9.57
N VAL A 22 -1.08 -0.08 8.53
CA VAL A 22 -1.89 -1.31 8.44
C VAL A 22 -1.05 -2.51 8.05
N LYS A 23 -1.54 -3.70 8.37
CA LYS A 23 -0.92 -4.97 7.96
C LYS A 23 -1.59 -5.62 6.75
N GLU A 24 -2.83 -5.24 6.47
CA GLU A 24 -3.64 -5.75 5.37
C GLU A 24 -3.96 -4.61 4.41
N PHE A 25 -3.51 -4.72 3.16
CA PHE A 25 -3.67 -3.66 2.16
C PHE A 25 -3.61 -4.19 0.73
N MET A 26 -4.05 -3.36 -0.21
CA MET A 26 -3.93 -3.61 -1.64
C MET A 26 -2.79 -2.77 -2.23
N CYS A 27 -1.82 -3.42 -2.86
CA CYS A 27 -0.78 -2.73 -3.63
C CYS A 27 -1.24 -2.62 -5.09
N THR A 28 -1.36 -1.38 -5.59
CA THR A 28 -1.70 -1.10 -7.00
C THR A 28 -0.44 -1.01 -7.87
N GLY A 29 0.71 -0.72 -7.27
CA GLY A 29 1.95 -0.46 -7.99
C GLY A 29 2.13 1.03 -8.21
N ALA A 30 2.55 1.45 -9.40
CA ALA A 30 2.61 2.87 -9.77
C ALA A 30 1.30 3.28 -10.47
N SER A 31 0.98 4.58 -10.52
CA SER A 31 -0.20 5.02 -11.28
C SER A 31 -0.09 4.65 -12.76
N VAL A 32 -1.25 4.55 -13.42
CA VAL A 32 -1.36 4.34 -14.87
C VAL A 32 -0.38 5.25 -15.62
N PRO A 33 0.43 4.72 -16.56
CA PRO A 33 0.33 3.43 -17.25
C PRO A 33 1.19 2.29 -16.68
N TYR A 34 1.84 2.47 -15.54
CA TYR A 34 2.77 1.47 -14.96
C TYR A 34 2.13 0.63 -13.86
N ASP A 35 0.81 0.69 -13.75
CA ASP A 35 0.01 -0.09 -12.81
C ASP A 35 0.10 -1.58 -13.16
N HIS A 36 0.20 -2.41 -12.13
CA HIS A 36 0.17 -3.86 -12.26
C HIS A 36 -1.14 -4.38 -11.64
N PRO A 37 -1.56 -5.63 -11.92
CA PRO A 37 -2.75 -6.19 -11.28
C PRO A 37 -2.69 -5.98 -9.76
N HIS A 38 -3.71 -5.31 -9.20
CA HIS A 38 -3.73 -4.99 -7.78
C HIS A 38 -3.65 -6.29 -6.98
N ILE A 39 -2.67 -6.38 -6.08
CA ILE A 39 -2.44 -7.57 -5.25
C ILE A 39 -2.74 -7.25 -3.79
N PHE A 40 -3.45 -8.17 -3.14
CA PHE A 40 -3.64 -8.13 -1.70
C PHE A 40 -2.39 -8.61 -0.98
N ILE A 41 -1.89 -7.79 -0.07
CA ILE A 41 -0.74 -8.11 0.77
C ILE A 41 -1.21 -8.10 2.21
N ASP A 42 -1.10 -9.27 2.85
CA ASP A 42 -1.23 -9.44 4.29
C ASP A 42 0.15 -9.70 4.89
N MET A 43 0.58 -8.85 5.82
CA MET A 43 1.83 -9.02 6.57
C MET A 43 1.70 -10.08 7.67
N GLY A 44 0.49 -10.38 8.15
CA GLY A 44 0.29 -11.31 9.25
C GLY A 44 1.07 -10.92 10.51
N ASP A 45 1.95 -11.81 10.98
CA ASP A 45 2.82 -11.55 12.15
C ASP A 45 4.07 -10.72 11.80
N GLU A 46 4.43 -10.67 10.51
CA GLU A 46 5.58 -9.90 10.04
C GLU A 46 5.29 -8.38 10.09
N ASN A 47 6.36 -7.59 10.14
CA ASN A 47 6.29 -6.13 10.11
C ASN A 47 6.81 -5.54 8.79
N GLU A 48 7.27 -6.36 7.86
CA GLU A 48 7.65 -5.91 6.53
C GLU A 48 7.34 -6.97 5.49
N LYS A 49 6.92 -6.54 4.31
CA LYS A 49 6.58 -7.42 3.20
C LYS A 49 6.85 -6.73 1.87
N VAL A 50 7.49 -7.47 0.96
CA VAL A 50 7.76 -6.99 -0.39
C VAL A 50 6.60 -7.34 -1.31
N CYS A 51 6.19 -6.39 -2.17
CA CYS A 51 5.26 -6.68 -3.25
C CYS A 51 5.98 -7.42 -4.38
N SER A 52 5.43 -8.57 -4.80
CA SER A 52 6.01 -9.43 -5.85
C SER A 52 6.07 -8.79 -7.25
N TYR A 53 5.32 -7.71 -7.49
CA TYR A 53 5.27 -7.04 -8.79
C TYR A 53 6.15 -5.79 -8.83
N CYS A 54 5.86 -4.81 -7.97
CA CYS A 54 6.59 -3.54 -7.95
C CYS A 54 7.88 -3.58 -7.14
N SER A 55 8.22 -4.71 -6.50
CA SER A 55 9.41 -4.87 -5.63
C SER A 55 9.53 -3.80 -4.53
N THR A 56 8.41 -3.17 -4.17
CA THR A 56 8.33 -2.16 -3.11
C THR A 56 8.26 -2.87 -1.77
N LEU A 57 9.11 -2.47 -0.83
CA LEU A 57 9.07 -2.98 0.54
C LEU A 57 8.05 -2.17 1.34
N TYR A 58 6.99 -2.82 1.79
CA TYR A 58 6.06 -2.23 2.74
C TYR A 58 6.51 -2.56 4.15
N ARG A 59 6.52 -1.58 5.05
CA ARG A 59 6.85 -1.77 6.46
C ARG A 59 5.70 -1.29 7.33
N TYR A 60 5.24 -2.13 8.25
CA TYR A 60 4.27 -1.73 9.24
C TYR A 60 4.92 -0.78 10.26
N ASN A 61 4.31 0.40 10.41
CA ASN A 61 4.70 1.37 11.42
C ASN A 61 3.48 1.70 12.30
N PRO A 62 3.46 1.26 13.58
CA PRO A 62 2.32 1.45 14.47
C PRO A 62 2.08 2.92 14.86
N SER A 63 3.01 3.82 14.54
CA SER A 63 2.83 5.26 14.76
C SER A 63 2.04 5.95 13.64
N LEU A 64 1.83 5.28 12.50
CA LEU A 64 1.04 5.77 11.38
C LEU A 64 -0.42 5.30 11.49
N LYS A 65 -1.37 6.15 11.10
CA LYS A 65 -2.78 5.73 10.93
C LYS A 65 -2.98 4.94 9.64
N ALA A 66 -4.18 4.38 9.47
CA ALA A 66 -4.50 3.56 8.31
C ALA A 66 -4.37 4.28 6.95
N ASP A 67 -4.65 5.58 6.92
CA ASP A 67 -4.51 6.46 5.75
C ASP A 67 -3.17 7.25 5.76
N GLU A 68 -2.23 6.92 6.64
CA GLU A 68 -0.92 7.57 6.69
C GLU A 68 0.17 6.66 6.14
N THR A 69 1.04 7.26 5.33
CA THR A 69 2.17 6.61 4.66
C THR A 69 3.43 7.41 4.88
N ASN A 70 4.57 6.74 4.98
CA ASN A 70 5.87 7.38 4.90
C ASN A 70 6.72 6.69 3.82
N PRO A 71 7.09 7.36 2.73
CA PRO A 71 6.83 8.77 2.39
C PRO A 71 5.34 9.08 2.17
N ALA A 72 4.95 10.32 2.47
CA ALA A 72 3.58 10.77 2.33
C ALA A 72 3.13 10.80 0.86
N GLY A 73 1.83 10.59 0.62
CA GLY A 73 1.24 10.60 -0.72
C GLY A 73 1.25 9.24 -1.44
N CYS A 74 1.58 8.16 -0.73
CA CYS A 74 1.52 6.80 -1.28
C CYS A 74 0.15 6.13 -1.13
N VAL A 75 -0.88 6.86 -0.68
CA VAL A 75 -2.25 6.35 -0.55
C VAL A 75 -2.96 6.47 -1.89
N PHE A 76 -3.51 5.36 -2.38
CA PHE A 76 -4.30 5.34 -3.60
C PHE A 76 -5.75 5.68 -3.29
N HIS A 77 -6.17 6.87 -3.69
CA HIS A 77 -7.57 7.29 -3.60
C HIS A 77 -8.27 6.94 -4.92
N PHE A 78 -9.11 5.89 -4.92
CA PHE A 78 -10.01 5.62 -6.04
C PHE A 78 -10.97 6.80 -6.17
N LYS A 79 -10.69 7.71 -7.10
CA LYS A 79 -11.63 8.76 -7.49
C LYS A 79 -12.70 8.08 -8.34
N ALA A 80 -13.78 7.63 -7.70
CA ALA A 80 -14.99 7.27 -8.43
C ALA A 80 -15.43 8.50 -9.23
N ALA A 81 -15.42 8.36 -10.56
CA ALA A 81 -15.89 9.38 -11.50
C ALA A 81 -17.42 9.56 -11.42
#